data_AF-A0A552LZU1-F1
#
_entry.id   AF-A0A552LZU1-F1
#
_cell.length_a   1.000
_cell.length_b   1.000
_cell.length_c   1.000
_cell.angle_alpha   90.00
_cell.angle_beta   90.00
_cell.angle_gamma   90.00
#
_symmetry.space_group_name_H-M   'P 1'
#
loop_
_entity.id
_entity.type
_entity.pdbx_description
1 polymer ?
#
loop_
_entity_poly.entity_id
_entity_poly.type
_entity_poly.pdbx_seq_one_letter_code
_entity_poly.pdbx_strand_id
1 'polypeptide(L)'
;MSDINAQLQDILAQLQSLTERVALIEARQMLVPDIERYGKLQQFLAEGNFREADAETLRVILEAAGRTRDTLTPEDMMRFPVNVIRVLDRLWKNYSGDHFGFSNQVKLYFAVGGSINTLRTQDAETIKKFGELVGWRNKDEWRIDDYDHWDFSLAAPEGCFPALWWKSPYGLKMVTFCFTRLIECDL
;
A
#
# COMPACT_ATOMS: atom_id res chain seq x y z
N MET A 1 25.40 25.51 23.20
CA MET A 1 24.07 25.34 22.58
C MET A 1 24.11 25.47 21.06
N SER A 2 24.77 26.48 20.48
CA SER A 2 24.93 26.62 19.01
C SER A 2 25.61 25.44 18.31
N ASP A 3 26.67 24.91 18.91
CA ASP A 3 27.55 23.91 18.28
C ASP A 3 26.90 22.52 18.21
N ILE A 4 26.20 22.12 19.28
CA ILE A 4 25.39 20.90 19.33
C ILE A 4 24.28 20.95 18.28
N ASN A 5 23.66 22.12 18.08
CA ASN A 5 22.57 22.26 17.11
C ASN A 5 23.08 22.15 15.67
N ALA A 6 24.28 22.68 15.38
CA ALA A 6 24.94 22.53 14.09
C ALA A 6 25.32 21.07 13.81
N GLN A 7 25.88 20.37 14.80
CA GLN A 7 26.17 18.93 14.70
C GLN A 7 24.90 18.11 14.47
N LEU A 8 23.79 18.46 15.12
CA LEU A 8 22.51 17.76 14.94
C LEU A 8 21.98 17.92 13.51
N GLN A 9 22.09 19.12 12.93
CA GLN A 9 21.67 19.38 11.55
C GLN A 9 22.55 18.63 10.54
N ASP A 10 23.85 18.58 10.77
CA ASP A 10 24.78 17.83 9.93
C ASP A 10 24.48 16.31 9.98
N ILE A 11 24.21 15.76 11.17
CA ILE A 11 23.79 14.37 11.32
C ILE A 11 22.47 14.09 10.60
N LEU A 12 21.48 14.99 10.68
CA LEU A 12 20.20 14.83 9.98
C LEU A 12 20.39 14.83 8.46
N ALA A 13 21.22 15.72 7.93
CA ALA A 13 21.53 15.77 6.51
C ALA A 13 22.27 14.50 6.04
N GLN A 14 23.20 14.00 6.84
CA GLN A 14 23.90 12.74 6.56
C GLN A 14 22.95 11.54 6.58
N LEU A 15 21.99 11.50 7.52
CA LEU A 15 20.96 10.46 7.58
C LEU A 15 20.04 10.51 6.35
N GLN A 16 19.59 11.69 5.92
CA GLN A 16 18.80 11.84 4.69
C GLN A 16 19.57 11.32 3.47
N SER A 17 20.83 11.73 3.31
CA SER A 17 21.67 11.26 2.21
C SER A 17 21.92 9.74 2.26
N LEU A 18 22.10 9.18 3.46
CA LEU A 18 22.30 7.74 3.63
C LEU A 18 21.03 6.96 3.26
N THR A 19 19.86 7.44 3.67
CA THR A 19 18.57 6.85 3.29
C THR A 19 18.38 6.84 1.77
N GLU A 20 18.70 7.94 1.08
CA GLU A 20 18.66 8.01 -0.38
C GLU A 20 19.61 7.01 -1.05
N ARG A 21 20.84 6.88 -0.54
CA ARG A 21 21.83 5.93 -1.07
C ARG A 21 21.44 4.48 -0.82
N VAL A 22 20.82 4.18 0.33
CA VAL A 22 20.29 2.84 0.62
C VAL A 22 19.13 2.53 -0.32
N ALA A 23 18.19 3.45 -0.51
CA ALA A 23 17.10 3.28 -1.47
C ALA A 23 17.62 3.03 -2.90
N LEU A 24 18.69 3.73 -3.30
CA LEU A 24 19.36 3.51 -4.59
C LEU A 24 20.04 2.14 -4.69
N ILE A 25 20.66 1.65 -3.61
CA ILE A 25 21.31 0.33 -3.58
C ILE A 25 20.28 -0.80 -3.57
N GLU A 26 19.19 -0.66 -2.82
CA GLU A 26 18.05 -1.58 -2.85
C GLU A 26 17.45 -1.65 -4.26
N ALA A 27 17.29 -0.50 -4.93
CA ALA A 27 16.85 -0.45 -6.32
C ALA A 27 17.83 -1.17 -7.28
N ARG A 28 19.14 -1.07 -7.02
CA ARG A 28 20.20 -1.76 -7.80
C ARG A 28 20.30 -3.26 -7.53
N GLN A 29 19.74 -3.77 -6.44
CA GLN A 29 19.72 -5.20 -6.10
C GLN A 29 18.48 -5.94 -6.64
N MET A 30 17.56 -5.23 -7.31
CA MET A 30 16.45 -5.86 -8.01
C MET A 30 16.95 -6.68 -9.21
N LEU A 31 16.44 -7.90 -9.38
CA LEU A 31 16.69 -8.69 -10.58
C LEU A 31 16.14 -7.93 -11.80
N VAL A 32 16.71 -8.13 -13.00
CA VAL A 32 16.23 -7.46 -14.23
C VAL A 32 14.71 -7.58 -14.42
N PRO A 33 14.06 -8.74 -14.18
CA PRO A 33 12.60 -8.85 -14.25
C PRO A 33 11.87 -7.98 -13.21
N ASP A 34 12.45 -7.76 -12.04
CA ASP A 34 11.88 -6.90 -11.00
C ASP A 34 12.02 -5.41 -11.37
N ILE A 35 13.13 -5.02 -12.03
CA ILE A 35 13.29 -3.67 -12.57
C ILE A 35 12.22 -3.39 -13.62
N GLU A 36 11.96 -4.32 -14.53
CA GLU A 36 10.90 -4.16 -15.54
C GLU A 36 9.50 -4.12 -14.91
N ARG A 37 9.24 -5.00 -13.93
CA ARG A 37 7.93 -5.11 -13.29
C ARG A 37 7.59 -3.90 -12.41
N TYR A 38 8.53 -3.44 -11.58
CA TYR A 38 8.27 -2.41 -10.58
C TYR A 38 8.84 -1.04 -10.93
N GLY A 39 9.66 -0.92 -11.98
CA GLY A 39 10.37 0.33 -12.29
C GLY A 39 9.44 1.52 -12.54
N LYS A 40 8.32 1.31 -13.23
CA LYS A 40 7.30 2.36 -13.43
C LYS A 40 6.65 2.78 -12.11
N LEU A 41 6.31 1.82 -11.26
CA LEU A 41 5.74 2.11 -9.94
C LEU A 41 6.73 2.92 -9.10
N GLN A 42 7.98 2.48 -9.07
CA GLN A 42 9.05 3.17 -8.36
C GLN A 42 9.22 4.60 -8.87
N GLN A 43 9.19 4.81 -10.19
CA GLN A 43 9.26 6.14 -10.77
C GLN A 43 8.10 7.02 -10.32
N PHE A 44 6.85 6.56 -10.44
CA PHE A 44 5.67 7.33 -10.03
C PHE A 44 5.72 7.67 -8.54
N LEU A 45 6.12 6.72 -7.70
CA LEU A 45 6.28 6.93 -6.26
C LEU A 45 7.38 7.96 -5.94
N ALA A 46 8.54 7.87 -6.61
CA ALA A 46 9.64 8.81 -6.42
C ALA A 46 9.29 10.24 -6.84
N GLU A 47 8.42 10.39 -7.83
CA GLU A 47 7.90 11.68 -8.31
C GLU A 47 6.73 12.20 -7.46
N GLY A 48 6.21 11.42 -6.50
CA GLY A 48 5.03 11.76 -5.71
C GLY A 48 3.71 11.64 -6.46
N ASN A 49 3.71 10.97 -7.62
CA ASN A 49 2.54 10.74 -8.48
C ASN A 49 1.72 9.56 -7.95
N PHE A 50 1.08 9.73 -6.78
CA PHE A 50 0.40 8.64 -6.07
C PHE A 50 -0.80 8.05 -6.82
N ARG A 51 -1.47 8.84 -7.67
CA ARG A 51 -2.59 8.36 -8.51
C ARG A 51 -2.12 7.32 -9.52
N GLU A 52 -1.06 7.66 -10.26
CA GLU A 52 -0.43 6.79 -11.25
C GLU A 52 0.22 5.59 -10.57
N ALA A 53 0.84 5.79 -9.39
CA ALA A 53 1.40 4.71 -8.59
C ALA A 53 0.34 3.69 -8.14
N ASP A 54 -0.87 4.12 -7.75
CA ASP A 54 -1.93 3.19 -7.34
C ASP A 54 -2.47 2.40 -8.53
N ALA A 55 -2.63 3.05 -9.69
CA ALA A 55 -3.00 2.37 -10.94
C ALA A 55 -1.94 1.36 -11.39
N GLU A 56 -0.67 1.72 -11.28
CA GLU A 56 0.45 0.84 -11.62
C GLU A 56 0.59 -0.32 -10.61
N THR A 57 0.29 -0.09 -9.33
CA THR A 57 0.25 -1.13 -8.30
C THR A 57 -0.79 -2.20 -8.65
N LEU A 58 -1.99 -1.78 -9.05
CA LEU A 58 -3.01 -2.70 -9.56
C LEU A 58 -2.53 -3.47 -10.79
N ARG A 59 -1.89 -2.79 -11.75
CA ARG A 59 -1.36 -3.43 -12.97
C ARG A 59 -0.37 -4.54 -12.61
N VAL A 60 0.57 -4.26 -11.70
CA VAL A 60 1.56 -5.24 -11.23
C VAL A 60 0.89 -6.43 -10.54
N ILE A 61 -0.12 -6.20 -9.70
CA ILE A 61 -0.87 -7.28 -9.04
C ILE A 61 -1.56 -8.16 -10.08
N LEU A 62 -2.24 -7.56 -11.06
CA LEU A 62 -2.92 -8.31 -12.11
C LEU A 62 -1.94 -9.12 -12.98
N GLU A 63 -0.81 -8.52 -13.36
CA GLU A 63 0.25 -9.21 -14.10
C GLU A 63 0.83 -10.38 -13.32
N ALA A 64 1.15 -10.19 -12.04
CA ALA A 64 1.71 -11.23 -11.18
C ALA A 64 0.72 -12.39 -10.92
N ALA A 65 -0.58 -12.10 -10.91
CA ALA A 65 -1.62 -13.11 -10.83
C ALA A 65 -1.86 -13.82 -12.18
N GLY A 66 -1.41 -13.25 -13.29
CA GLY A 66 -1.80 -13.70 -14.63
C GLY A 66 -3.30 -13.55 -14.89
N ARG A 67 -3.92 -12.50 -14.32
CA ARG A 67 -5.37 -12.27 -14.35
C ARG A 67 -5.71 -10.86 -14.83
N THR A 68 -6.96 -10.68 -15.23
CA THR A 68 -7.59 -9.36 -15.36
C THR A 68 -8.42 -9.07 -14.10
N ARG A 69 -8.86 -7.82 -13.92
CA ARG A 69 -9.72 -7.45 -12.80
C ARG A 69 -10.96 -8.32 -12.68
N ASP A 70 -11.58 -8.67 -13.80
CA ASP A 70 -12.82 -9.47 -13.83
C ASP A 70 -12.57 -10.97 -13.64
N THR A 71 -11.34 -11.44 -13.86
CA THR A 71 -10.98 -12.86 -13.76
C THR A 71 -10.16 -13.19 -12.50
N LEU A 72 -9.69 -12.18 -11.76
CA LEU A 72 -9.01 -12.37 -10.49
C LEU A 72 -10.00 -12.83 -9.42
N THR A 73 -9.90 -14.11 -9.05
CA THR A 73 -10.79 -14.72 -8.05
C THR A 73 -10.20 -14.59 -6.63
N PRO A 74 -11.04 -14.63 -5.57
CA PRO A 74 -10.54 -14.70 -4.20
C PRO A 74 -9.57 -15.88 -3.99
N GLU A 75 -9.82 -17.01 -4.63
CA GLU A 75 -8.97 -18.21 -4.52
C GLU A 75 -7.58 -18.01 -5.15
N ASP A 76 -7.48 -17.20 -6.23
CA ASP A 76 -6.19 -16.77 -6.77
C ASP A 76 -5.42 -15.91 -5.75
N MET A 77 -6.11 -15.04 -5.02
CA MET A 77 -5.50 -14.17 -4.01
C MET A 77 -4.87 -14.95 -2.85
N MET A 78 -5.46 -16.08 -2.43
CA MET A 78 -4.84 -16.94 -1.41
C MET A 78 -3.47 -17.49 -1.85
N ARG A 79 -3.26 -17.66 -3.15
CA ARG A 79 -2.02 -18.19 -3.73
C ARG A 79 -1.11 -17.10 -4.26
N PHE A 80 -1.49 -15.83 -4.10
CA PHE A 80 -0.78 -14.71 -4.68
C PHE A 80 0.66 -14.62 -4.16
N PRO A 81 1.67 -14.38 -4.99
CA PRO A 81 3.07 -14.44 -4.55
C PRO A 81 3.40 -13.42 -3.44
N VAL A 82 3.87 -13.92 -2.30
CA VAL A 82 4.22 -13.10 -1.11
C VAL A 82 5.34 -12.09 -1.40
N ASN A 83 6.29 -12.46 -2.25
CA ASN A 83 7.38 -11.57 -2.63
C ASN A 83 6.87 -10.33 -3.37
N VAL A 84 5.84 -10.46 -4.19
CA VAL A 84 5.23 -9.32 -4.91
C VAL A 84 4.58 -8.36 -3.91
N ILE A 85 3.78 -8.88 -2.97
CA ILE A 85 3.16 -8.07 -1.91
C ILE A 85 4.22 -7.31 -1.10
N ARG A 86 5.28 -7.99 -0.67
CA ARG A 86 6.36 -7.39 0.15
C ARG A 86 7.14 -6.31 -0.60
N VAL A 87 7.36 -6.48 -1.91
CA VAL A 87 8.03 -5.46 -2.73
C VAL A 87 7.14 -4.24 -2.91
N LEU A 88 5.85 -4.43 -3.23
CA LEU A 88 4.89 -3.34 -3.35
C LEU A 88 4.78 -2.56 -2.04
N ASP A 89 4.61 -3.24 -0.90
CA ASP A 89 4.54 -2.61 0.42
C ASP A 89 5.80 -1.79 0.73
N ARG A 90 6.99 -2.35 0.51
CA ARG A 90 8.26 -1.64 0.72
C ARG A 90 8.37 -0.39 -0.13
N LEU A 91 8.01 -0.47 -1.42
CA LEU A 91 8.06 0.69 -2.31
C LEU A 91 7.14 1.81 -1.80
N TRP A 92 5.89 1.48 -1.47
CA TRP A 92 4.94 2.47 -0.95
C TRP A 92 5.45 3.12 0.34
N LYS A 93 5.98 2.35 1.28
CA LYS A 93 6.52 2.89 2.54
C LYS A 93 7.74 3.78 2.31
N ASN A 94 8.71 3.32 1.51
CA ASN A 94 9.95 4.04 1.26
C ASN A 94 9.70 5.43 0.65
N TYR A 95 8.75 5.54 -0.28
CA TYR A 95 8.49 6.78 -1.01
C TYR A 95 7.38 7.64 -0.40
N SER A 96 6.62 7.13 0.57
CA SER A 96 5.61 7.91 1.31
C SER A 96 6.06 8.32 2.72
N GLY A 97 7.29 7.98 3.12
CA GLY A 97 7.75 8.22 4.49
C GLY A 97 7.01 7.35 5.52
N ASP A 98 6.75 6.09 5.15
CA ASP A 98 5.97 5.13 5.95
C ASP A 98 4.51 5.54 6.21
N HIS A 99 3.94 6.37 5.34
CA HIS A 99 2.56 6.87 5.48
C HIS A 99 1.54 6.00 4.74
N PHE A 100 1.94 5.42 3.60
CA PHE A 100 1.14 4.53 2.76
C PHE A 100 1.77 3.14 2.67
N GLY A 101 0.95 2.13 2.38
CA GLY A 101 1.39 0.74 2.31
C GLY A 101 0.35 -0.25 2.82
N PHE A 102 0.50 -1.50 2.42
CA PHE A 102 -0.37 -2.60 2.84
C PHE A 102 -0.16 -2.95 4.33
N SER A 103 1.06 -2.89 4.84
CA SER A 103 1.32 -3.11 6.28
C SER A 103 0.67 -2.03 7.15
N ASN A 104 0.64 -0.78 6.68
CA ASN A 104 -0.11 0.29 7.35
C ASN A 104 -1.63 0.01 7.32
N GLN A 105 -2.17 -0.47 6.18
CA GLN A 105 -3.58 -0.88 6.11
C GLN A 105 -3.90 -2.03 7.08
N VAL A 106 -3.03 -3.04 7.19
CA VAL A 106 -3.19 -4.15 8.14
C VAL A 106 -3.15 -3.65 9.59
N LYS A 107 -2.15 -2.83 9.94
CA LYS A 107 -2.01 -2.19 11.25
C LYS A 107 -3.28 -1.39 11.62
N LEU A 108 -3.78 -0.57 10.71
CA LEU A 108 -4.97 0.25 10.93
C LEU A 108 -6.24 -0.60 11.03
N TYR A 109 -6.34 -1.69 10.26
CA TYR A 109 -7.43 -2.66 10.40
C TYR A 109 -7.47 -3.28 11.79
N PHE A 110 -6.32 -3.70 12.34
CA PHE A 110 -6.24 -4.18 13.72
C PHE A 110 -6.55 -3.08 14.73
N ALA A 111 -6.10 -1.84 14.50
CA ALA A 111 -6.32 -0.71 15.40
C ALA A 111 -7.82 -0.38 15.59
N VAL A 112 -8.67 -0.63 14.59
CA VAL A 112 -10.13 -0.44 14.71
C VAL A 112 -10.88 -1.64 15.30
N GLY A 113 -10.15 -2.64 15.81
CA GLY A 113 -10.71 -3.87 16.38
C GLY A 113 -10.85 -5.02 15.40
N GLY A 114 -10.23 -4.92 14.22
CA GLY A 114 -10.14 -6.01 13.26
C GLY A 114 -9.39 -7.22 13.79
N SER A 115 -9.69 -8.38 13.23
CA SER A 115 -9.07 -9.67 13.51
C SER A 115 -9.33 -10.64 12.36
N ILE A 116 -8.67 -11.79 12.35
CA ILE A 116 -8.98 -12.87 11.41
C ILE A 116 -10.47 -13.29 11.53
N ASN A 117 -11.03 -13.27 12.74
CA ASN A 117 -12.43 -13.63 12.93
C ASN A 117 -13.38 -12.61 12.29
N THR A 118 -13.12 -11.31 12.46
CA THR A 118 -13.97 -10.26 11.85
C THR A 118 -13.87 -10.26 10.33
N LEU A 119 -12.71 -10.61 9.75
CA LEU A 119 -12.57 -10.83 8.31
C LEU A 119 -13.41 -12.03 7.84
N ARG A 120 -13.37 -13.14 8.57
CA ARG A 120 -14.10 -14.38 8.25
C ARG A 120 -15.61 -14.21 8.37
N THR A 121 -16.09 -13.47 9.37
CA THR A 121 -17.51 -13.17 9.55
C THR A 121 -17.97 -11.97 8.73
N GLN A 122 -17.08 -11.34 7.95
CA GLN A 122 -17.35 -10.13 7.16
C GLN A 122 -18.02 -9.04 8.01
N ASP A 123 -17.43 -8.75 9.18
CA ASP A 123 -17.97 -7.78 10.13
C ASP A 123 -18.04 -6.38 9.50
N ALA A 124 -19.25 -5.97 9.14
CA ALA A 124 -19.48 -4.75 8.39
C ALA A 124 -19.06 -3.50 9.17
N GLU A 125 -19.24 -3.49 10.49
CA GLU A 125 -18.90 -2.34 11.33
C GLU A 125 -17.40 -2.11 11.42
N THR A 126 -16.61 -3.18 11.57
CA THR A 126 -15.14 -3.11 11.53
C THR A 126 -14.66 -2.60 10.17
N ILE A 127 -15.22 -3.12 9.06
CA ILE A 127 -14.85 -2.68 7.71
C ILE A 127 -15.21 -1.21 7.47
N LYS A 128 -16.35 -0.74 7.94
CA LYS A 128 -16.74 0.69 7.85
C LYS A 128 -15.78 1.57 8.63
N LYS A 129 -15.46 1.24 9.89
CA LYS A 129 -14.50 1.98 10.72
C LYS A 129 -13.12 2.04 10.09
N PHE A 130 -12.66 0.92 9.54
CA PHE A 130 -11.41 0.86 8.80
C PHE A 130 -11.46 1.80 7.58
N GLY A 131 -12.51 1.70 6.76
CA GLY A 131 -12.70 2.56 5.58
C GLY A 131 -12.77 4.04 5.91
N GLU A 132 -13.33 4.43 7.05
CA GLU A 132 -13.31 5.81 7.54
C GLU A 132 -11.90 6.24 7.94
N LEU A 133 -11.16 5.38 8.64
CA LEU A 133 -9.81 5.66 9.12
C LEU A 133 -8.82 5.88 7.97
N VAL A 134 -8.91 5.10 6.90
CA VAL A 134 -8.06 5.24 5.70
C VAL A 134 -8.63 6.18 4.64
N GLY A 135 -9.79 6.81 4.89
CA GLY A 135 -10.37 7.82 4.01
C GLY A 135 -11.20 7.31 2.82
N TRP A 136 -11.46 6.00 2.73
CA TRP A 136 -12.27 5.38 1.67
C TRP A 136 -13.77 5.51 1.89
N ARG A 137 -14.19 5.94 3.09
CA ARG A 137 -15.59 6.13 3.47
C ARG A 137 -15.78 7.47 4.19
N ASN A 138 -16.87 8.18 3.86
CA ASN A 138 -17.27 9.42 4.54
C ASN A 138 -18.79 9.52 4.63
N LYS A 139 -19.33 9.95 5.78
CA LYS A 139 -20.78 10.20 6.00
C LYS A 139 -21.69 9.10 5.44
N ASP A 140 -21.32 7.88 5.74
CA ASP A 140 -22.01 6.67 5.33
C ASP A 140 -21.80 6.12 3.92
N GLU A 141 -21.05 6.83 3.08
CA GLU A 141 -20.85 6.48 1.67
C GLU A 141 -19.41 6.03 1.38
N TRP A 142 -19.28 4.95 0.59
CA TRP A 142 -18.00 4.52 0.04
C TRP A 142 -17.61 5.42 -1.12
N ARG A 143 -16.39 5.94 -1.10
CA ARG A 143 -15.93 7.00 -2.04
C ARG A 143 -15.26 6.46 -3.30
N ILE A 144 -15.29 5.15 -3.53
CA ILE A 144 -14.52 4.53 -4.61
C ILE A 144 -15.00 4.94 -6.01
N ASP A 145 -16.26 5.35 -6.15
CA ASP A 145 -16.79 5.87 -7.41
C ASP A 145 -16.39 7.32 -7.67
N ASP A 146 -15.90 8.02 -6.64
CA ASP A 146 -15.35 9.38 -6.69
C ASP A 146 -13.81 9.38 -6.69
N TYR A 147 -13.18 8.26 -7.07
CA TYR A 147 -11.72 8.07 -6.99
C TYR A 147 -10.92 9.16 -7.70
N ASP A 148 -11.42 9.69 -8.83
CA ASP A 148 -10.73 10.75 -9.57
C ASP A 148 -10.61 12.08 -8.82
N HIS A 149 -11.40 12.30 -7.77
CA HIS A 149 -11.36 13.49 -6.91
C HIS A 149 -10.73 13.24 -5.53
N TRP A 150 -10.06 12.10 -5.34
CA TRP A 150 -9.32 11.85 -4.10
C TRP A 150 -8.09 12.76 -3.98
N ASP A 151 -7.62 12.93 -2.74
CA ASP A 151 -6.36 13.61 -2.46
C ASP A 151 -5.21 12.62 -2.71
N PHE A 152 -4.42 12.87 -3.76
CA PHE A 152 -3.26 12.07 -4.13
C PHE A 152 -1.96 12.72 -3.65
N SER A 153 -1.96 13.24 -2.44
CA SER A 153 -0.79 13.79 -1.76
C SER A 153 -0.58 13.13 -0.40
N LEU A 154 0.52 13.46 0.27
CA LEU A 154 0.78 13.01 1.64
C LEU A 154 -0.20 13.60 2.68
N ALA A 155 -1.07 14.53 2.30
CA ALA A 155 -2.15 15.02 3.17
C ALA A 155 -3.32 14.02 3.29
N ALA A 156 -3.39 13.02 2.42
CA ALA A 156 -4.37 11.93 2.54
C ALA A 156 -4.15 11.13 3.84
N PRO A 157 -5.17 10.43 4.38
CA PRO A 157 -5.02 9.64 5.61
C PRO A 157 -3.96 8.54 5.52
N GLU A 158 -3.37 8.16 6.67
CA GLU A 158 -2.45 7.02 6.78
C GLU A 158 -3.13 5.76 6.20
N GLY A 159 -2.39 4.99 5.39
CA GLY A 159 -2.88 3.77 4.76
C GLY A 159 -3.90 3.98 3.63
N CYS A 160 -4.20 5.22 3.22
CA CYS A 160 -5.14 5.51 2.12
C CYS A 160 -4.76 4.78 0.83
N PHE A 161 -3.48 4.71 0.50
CA PHE A 161 -2.96 4.01 -0.68
C PHE A 161 -2.10 2.79 -0.28
N PRO A 162 -2.06 1.73 -1.10
CA PRO A 162 -2.77 1.53 -2.38
C PRO A 162 -4.26 1.21 -2.21
N ALA A 163 -5.13 1.77 -3.04
CA ALA A 163 -6.58 1.68 -2.91
C ALA A 163 -7.26 0.86 -4.01
N LEU A 164 -6.81 1.00 -5.26
CA LEU A 164 -7.52 0.45 -6.42
C LEU A 164 -7.66 -1.07 -6.41
N TRP A 165 -6.70 -1.81 -5.84
CA TRP A 165 -6.74 -3.29 -5.80
C TRP A 165 -7.88 -3.85 -4.94
N TRP A 166 -8.45 -3.05 -4.02
CA TRP A 166 -9.61 -3.44 -3.20
C TRP A 166 -10.92 -3.46 -4.01
N LYS A 167 -10.99 -2.76 -5.15
CA LYS A 167 -12.17 -2.73 -6.02
C LYS A 167 -12.26 -4.02 -6.85
N SER A 168 -13.24 -4.86 -6.54
CA SER A 168 -13.45 -6.17 -7.15
C SER A 168 -14.93 -6.49 -7.34
N PRO A 169 -15.32 -7.24 -8.41
CA PRO A 169 -16.69 -7.73 -8.57
C PRO A 169 -17.14 -8.67 -7.44
N TYR A 170 -16.22 -9.19 -6.63
CA TYR A 170 -16.52 -10.07 -5.49
C TYR A 170 -16.77 -9.32 -4.17
N GLY A 171 -16.70 -7.98 -4.16
CA GLY A 171 -17.00 -7.15 -2.99
C GLY A 171 -16.24 -7.57 -1.73
N LEU A 172 -16.95 -7.65 -0.59
CA LEU A 172 -16.36 -8.02 0.70
C LEU A 172 -15.68 -9.40 0.71
N LYS A 173 -16.08 -10.33 -0.17
CA LYS A 173 -15.38 -11.61 -0.29
C LYS A 173 -13.94 -11.40 -0.74
N MET A 174 -13.67 -10.51 -1.70
CA MET A 174 -12.28 -10.22 -2.09
C MET A 174 -11.52 -9.56 -0.94
N VAL A 175 -12.14 -8.60 -0.23
CA VAL A 175 -11.52 -7.90 0.89
C VAL A 175 -11.03 -8.87 1.97
N THR A 176 -11.85 -9.85 2.35
CA THR A 176 -11.45 -10.91 3.30
C THR A 176 -10.17 -11.62 2.85
N PHE A 177 -10.09 -11.98 1.57
CA PHE A 177 -8.97 -12.75 1.01
C PHE A 177 -7.71 -11.92 0.82
N CYS A 178 -7.84 -10.66 0.40
CA CYS A 178 -6.74 -9.71 0.36
C CYS A 178 -6.13 -9.54 1.76
N PHE A 179 -6.94 -9.21 2.77
CA PHE A 179 -6.43 -9.06 4.14
C PHE A 179 -5.84 -10.34 4.71
N THR A 180 -6.50 -11.49 4.49
CA THR A 180 -5.96 -12.79 4.91
C THR A 180 -4.59 -13.00 4.29
N ARG A 181 -4.44 -12.71 2.98
CA ARG A 181 -3.17 -12.85 2.30
C ARG A 181 -2.11 -11.89 2.83
N LEU A 182 -2.46 -10.63 3.10
CA LEU A 182 -1.52 -9.66 3.70
C LEU A 182 -1.02 -10.14 5.07
N ILE A 183 -1.92 -10.63 5.92
CA ILE A 183 -1.57 -11.14 7.26
C ILE A 183 -0.67 -12.38 7.16
N GLU A 184 -0.96 -13.31 6.25
CA GLU A 184 -0.10 -14.48 5.98
C GLU A 184 1.28 -14.11 5.41
N CYS A 185 1.43 -12.91 4.85
CA CYS A 185 2.69 -12.40 4.34
C CYS A 185 3.55 -11.74 5.45
N ASP A 186 3.12 -11.79 6.71
CA ASP A 186 3.72 -11.13 7.87
C ASP A 186 3.85 -9.60 7.69
N LEU A 187 2.82 -8.98 7.11
CA LEU A 187 2.69 -7.53 7.03
C LEU A 187 1.93 -6.93 8.21
#